data_AF-A0A917HEB8-F1
#
_entry.id   AF-A0A917HEB8-F1
#
_cell.length_a   1.000
_cell.length_b   1.000
_cell.length_c   1.000
_cell.angle_alpha   90.00
_cell.angle_beta   90.00
_cell.angle_gamma   90.00
#
_symmetry.space_group_name_H-M   'P 1'
#
loop_
_entity.id
_entity.type
_entity.pdbx_description
1 polymer ?
#
loop_
_entity_poly.entity_id
_entity_poly.type
_entity_poly.pdbx_seq_one_letter_code
_entity_poly.pdbx_strand_id
1 'polypeptide(L)'
;MDGKKVLGILLAVVGGIVVLNFIGVHIGSIIGFLFPFILIGLGVVGYRNDKKWLGGILVALGAIWLFGKYLGLILVIAAIVLIIYGVSQYRNKRSY
;
A
#
# COMPACT_ATOMS: atom_id res chain seq x y z
N MET A 1 -7.88 -36.74 18.24
CA MET A 1 -8.13 -35.34 18.64
C MET A 1 -9.60 -35.07 18.42
N ASP A 2 -10.30 -34.51 19.41
CA ASP A 2 -11.76 -34.39 19.43
C ASP A 2 -12.24 -33.36 18.39
N GLY A 3 -13.16 -33.73 17.49
CA GLY A 3 -13.58 -32.87 16.37
C GLY A 3 -14.16 -31.53 16.81
N LYS A 4 -14.77 -31.50 18.00
CA LYS A 4 -15.29 -30.28 18.63
C LYS A 4 -14.18 -29.32 19.07
N LYS A 5 -13.01 -29.83 19.48
CA LYS A 5 -11.84 -29.01 19.83
C LYS A 5 -11.20 -28.37 18.61
N VAL A 6 -11.14 -29.09 17.49
CA VAL A 6 -10.64 -28.55 16.21
C VAL A 6 -11.52 -27.41 15.72
N LEU A 7 -12.85 -27.59 15.78
CA LEU A 7 -13.80 -26.54 15.43
C LEU A 7 -13.68 -25.32 16.35
N GLY A 8 -13.53 -25.53 17.67
CA GLY A 8 -13.34 -24.44 18.63
C GLY A 8 -12.06 -23.63 18.37
N ILE A 9 -10.94 -24.29 18.08
CA ILE A 9 -9.68 -23.63 17.73
C ILE A 9 -9.82 -22.86 16.42
N LEU A 10 -10.44 -23.46 15.40
CA LEU A 10 -10.64 -22.82 14.10
C LEU A 10 -11.52 -21.55 14.24
N LEU A 11 -12.60 -21.63 15.02
CA LEU A 11 -13.50 -20.51 15.26
C LEU A 11 -12.81 -19.39 16.04
N ALA A 12 -11.98 -19.72 17.04
CA ALA A 12 -11.21 -18.75 17.81
C ALA A 12 -10.18 -18.01 16.93
N VAL A 13 -9.49 -18.73 16.03
CA VAL A 13 -8.53 -18.13 15.09
C VAL A 13 -9.25 -17.22 14.09
N VAL A 14 -10.35 -17.69 13.48
CA VAL A 14 -11.12 -16.90 12.52
C VAL A 14 -11.73 -15.66 13.18
N GLY A 15 -12.35 -15.81 14.36
CA GLY A 15 -12.89 -14.69 15.12
C GLY A 15 -11.81 -13.70 15.54
N GLY A 16 -10.63 -14.18 15.96
CA GLY A 16 -9.48 -13.35 16.28
C GLY A 16 -8.98 -12.52 15.08
N ILE A 17 -8.88 -13.14 13.89
CA ILE A 17 -8.49 -12.43 12.65
C ILE A 17 -9.52 -11.34 12.28
N VAL A 18 -10.82 -11.63 12.43
CA VAL A 18 -11.88 -10.65 12.18
C VAL A 18 -11.79 -9.47 13.14
N VAL A 19 -11.58 -9.71 14.43
CA VAL A 19 -11.41 -8.66 15.45
C VAL A 19 -10.14 -7.84 15.19
N LEU A 20 -9.03 -8.47 14.80
CA LEU A 20 -7.78 -7.77 14.47
C LEU A 20 -7.96 -6.82 13.26
N ASN A 21 -8.70 -7.25 12.24
CA ASN A 21 -9.08 -6.39 11.11
C ASN A 21 -10.01 -5.24 11.55
N PHE A 22 -10.92 -5.49 12.50
CA PHE A 22 -11.86 -4.49 12.99
C PHE A 22 -11.19 -3.41 13.86
N ILE A 23 -10.21 -3.79 14.69
CA ILE A 23 -9.45 -2.85 15.55
C ILE A 23 -8.55 -1.92 14.73
N GLY A 24 -8.51 -2.07 13.40
CA GLY A 24 -7.68 -1.22 12.55
C GLY A 24 -6.19 -1.47 12.77
N VAL A 25 -5.83 -2.68 13.22
CA VAL A 25 -4.44 -3.15 13.18
C VAL A 25 -4.08 -3.33 11.71
N HIS A 26 -3.70 -2.22 11.09
CA HIS A 26 -3.37 -2.10 9.68
C HIS A 26 -2.00 -2.72 9.36
N ILE A 27 -1.69 -3.91 9.90
CA ILE A 27 -0.57 -4.73 9.41
C ILE A 27 -0.68 -4.89 7.90
N GLY A 28 -1.90 -5.04 7.37
CA GLY A 28 -2.17 -5.05 5.93
C GLY A 28 -1.82 -3.74 5.21
N SER A 29 -1.89 -2.56 5.86
CA SER A 29 -1.51 -1.29 5.21
C SER A 29 0.01 -1.14 5.12
N ILE A 30 0.73 -1.51 6.18
CA ILE A 30 2.20 -1.52 6.20
C ILE A 30 2.74 -2.55 5.20
N ILE A 31 2.24 -3.79 5.25
CA ILE A 31 2.61 -4.84 4.30
C ILE A 31 2.21 -4.42 2.89
N GLY A 32 1.01 -3.89 2.68
CA GLY A 32 0.58 -3.40 1.37
C GLY A 32 1.39 -2.22 0.86
N PHE A 33 2.13 -1.51 1.72
CA PHE A 33 3.05 -0.44 1.32
C PHE A 33 4.44 -0.98 1.00
N LEU A 34 4.94 -1.94 1.79
CA LEU A 34 6.23 -2.62 1.58
C LEU A 34 6.23 -3.61 0.42
N PHE A 35 5.14 -4.35 0.22
CA PHE A 35 5.01 -5.41 -0.78
C PHE A 35 5.37 -4.98 -2.22
N PRO A 36 4.92 -3.82 -2.74
CA PRO A 36 5.33 -3.39 -4.07
C PRO A 36 6.86 -3.14 -4.16
N PHE A 37 7.51 -2.67 -3.10
CA PHE A 37 8.99 -2.55 -3.07
C PHE A 37 9.67 -3.92 -3.05
N ILE A 38 9.13 -4.89 -2.31
CA ILE A 38 9.62 -6.27 -2.28
C ILE A 38 9.50 -6.91 -3.67
N LEU A 39 8.38 -6.71 -4.37
CA LEU A 39 8.17 -7.17 -5.74
C LEU A 39 9.20 -6.60 -6.71
N ILE A 40 9.47 -5.28 -6.63
CA ILE A 40 10.50 -4.64 -7.46
C ILE A 40 11.88 -5.20 -7.11
N GLY A 41 12.21 -5.34 -5.83
CA GLY A 41 13.48 -5.92 -5.37
C GLY A 41 13.69 -7.34 -5.90
N LEU A 42 12.68 -8.20 -5.76
CA LEU A 42 12.68 -9.56 -6.31
C LEU A 42 12.76 -9.55 -7.84
N GLY A 43 12.10 -8.61 -8.49
CA GLY A 43 12.17 -8.44 -9.93
C GLY A 43 13.57 -8.05 -10.42
N VAL A 44 14.26 -7.15 -9.72
CA VAL A 44 15.65 -6.77 -10.01
C VAL A 44 16.60 -7.95 -9.78
N VAL A 45 16.42 -8.70 -8.69
CA VAL A 45 17.21 -9.92 -8.42
C VAL A 45 16.95 -10.98 -9.49
N GLY A 46 15.69 -11.17 -9.91
CA GLY A 46 15.33 -12.08 -11.00
C GLY A 46 15.91 -11.64 -12.35
N TYR A 47 15.96 -10.34 -12.61
CA TYR A 47 16.55 -9.76 -13.82
C TYR A 47 18.06 -9.99 -13.89
N ARG A 48 18.75 -9.98 -12.74
CA ARG A 48 20.20 -10.24 -12.64
C ARG A 48 20.59 -11.72 -12.74
N ASN A 49 19.67 -12.65 -12.47
CA ASN A 49 19.91 -14.11 -12.50
C ASN A 49 19.47 -14.77 -13.82
N ASP A 50 19.74 -14.13 -14.96
CA ASP A 50 19.39 -14.56 -16.34
C ASP A 50 17.89 -14.76 -16.65
N LYS A 51 17.01 -14.69 -15.66
CA LYS A 51 15.54 -14.73 -15.81
C LYS A 51 14.98 -13.34 -16.09
N LYS A 52 15.53 -12.64 -17.08
CA LYS A 52 15.16 -11.26 -17.47
C LYS A 52 13.65 -11.09 -17.73
N TRP A 53 13.01 -12.11 -18.29
CA TRP A 53 11.56 -12.14 -18.51
C TRP A 53 10.76 -12.10 -17.20
N LEU A 54 11.05 -13.01 -16.27
CA LEU A 54 10.37 -13.04 -14.96
C LEU A 54 10.72 -11.82 -14.11
N GLY A 55 11.98 -11.38 -14.13
CA GLY A 55 12.42 -10.18 -13.43
C GLY A 55 11.71 -8.93 -13.94
N GLY A 56 11.63 -8.76 -15.26
CA GLY A 56 10.92 -7.65 -15.90
C GLY A 56 9.44 -7.62 -15.54
N ILE A 57 8.75 -8.76 -15.57
CA ILE A 57 7.33 -8.87 -15.19
C ILE A 57 7.14 -8.49 -13.71
N LEU A 58 8.00 -8.99 -12.81
CA LEU A 58 7.91 -8.68 -11.38
C LEU A 58 8.14 -7.19 -11.09
N VAL A 59 9.13 -6.56 -11.76
CA VAL A 59 9.34 -5.11 -11.65
C VAL A 59 8.16 -4.33 -12.21
N ALA A 60 7.65 -4.70 -13.39
CA ALA A 60 6.52 -4.02 -14.01
C ALA A 60 5.25 -4.11 -13.13
N LEU A 61 4.95 -5.30 -12.59
CA LEU A 61 3.82 -5.49 -11.68
C LEU A 61 4.01 -4.68 -10.38
N GLY A 62 5.21 -4.74 -9.77
CA GLY A 62 5.51 -3.94 -8.58
C GLY A 62 5.38 -2.43 -8.84
N ALA A 63 5.83 -1.96 -10.00
CA ALA A 63 5.75 -0.56 -10.40
C ALA A 63 4.30 -0.11 -10.67
N ILE A 64 3.49 -0.89 -11.39
CA ILE A 64 2.06 -0.59 -11.64
C ILE A 64 1.29 -0.52 -10.31
N TRP A 65 1.59 -1.44 -9.39
CA TRP A 65 0.96 -1.47 -8.06
C TRP A 65 1.38 -0.29 -7.18
N LEU A 66 2.66 0.13 -7.26
CA LEU A 66 3.13 1.39 -6.69
C LEU A 66 2.34 2.57 -7.30
N PHE A 67 2.35 2.72 -8.63
CA PHE A 67 1.69 3.83 -9.31
C PHE A 67 0.23 3.99 -8.89
N GLY A 68 -0.56 2.91 -8.85
CA GLY A 68 -1.95 2.96 -8.40
C GLY A 68 -2.12 3.46 -6.96
N LYS A 69 -1.22 3.10 -6.04
CA LYS A 69 -1.31 3.45 -4.61
C LYS A 69 -0.79 4.85 -4.30
N TYR A 70 0.24 5.32 -5.00
CA TYR A 70 0.84 6.65 -4.77
C TYR A 70 0.23 7.75 -5.64
N LEU A 71 -0.48 7.45 -6.74
CA LEU A 71 -1.20 8.49 -7.51
C LEU A 71 -2.20 9.26 -6.65
N GLY A 72 -2.96 8.55 -5.81
CA GLY A 72 -3.89 9.18 -4.87
C GLY A 72 -3.16 10.12 -3.89
N LEU A 73 -1.96 9.71 -3.44
CA LEU A 73 -1.14 10.50 -2.53
C LEU A 73 -0.57 11.76 -3.23
N ILE A 74 -0.13 11.64 -4.48
CA ILE A 74 0.33 12.76 -5.31
C ILE A 74 -0.82 13.76 -5.54
N LEU A 75 -2.03 13.28 -5.83
CA LEU A 75 -3.21 14.14 -6.02
C LEU A 75 -3.60 14.88 -4.75
N VAL A 76 -3.53 14.23 -3.58
CA VAL A 76 -3.77 14.88 -2.28
C VAL A 76 -2.75 15.97 -2.01
N ILE A 77 -1.45 15.70 -2.24
CA ILE A 77 -0.40 16.70 -2.09
C ILE A 77 -0.61 17.86 -3.06
N ALA A 78 -0.91 17.58 -4.33
CA ALA A 78 -1.18 18.59 -5.34
C ALA A 78 -2.38 19.47 -4.95
N ALA A 79 -3.46 18.87 -4.42
CA ALA A 79 -4.63 19.61 -3.92
C ALA A 79 -4.26 20.53 -2.75
N ILE A 80 -3.47 20.06 -1.79
CA ILE A 80 -2.98 20.88 -0.66
C ILE A 80 -2.18 22.08 -1.18
N VAL A 81 -1.24 21.86 -2.10
CA VAL A 81 -0.43 22.93 -2.71
C VAL A 81 -1.32 23.94 -3.43
N LEU A 82 -2.32 23.47 -4.19
CA LEU A 82 -3.26 24.34 -4.91
C LEU A 82 -4.11 25.19 -3.95
N ILE A 83 -4.58 24.61 -2.84
CA ILE A 83 -5.33 25.32 -1.81
C ILE A 83 -4.45 26.40 -1.17
N ILE A 84 -3.23 26.05 -0.74
CA ILE A 84 -2.29 27.01 -0.14
C ILE A 84 -1.98 28.14 -1.13
N TYR A 85 -1.68 27.79 -2.38
CA TYR A 85 -1.38 28.75 -3.43
C TYR A 85 -2.57 29.68 -3.68
N GLY A 86 -3.78 29.15 -3.83
CA GLY A 86 -5.02 29.91 -4.01
C GLY A 86 -5.30 30.87 -2.85
N VAL A 87 -5.13 30.42 -1.61
CA VAL A 87 -5.26 31.26 -0.41
C VAL A 87 -4.18 32.34 -0.36
N SER A 88 -2.94 32.04 -0.75
CA SER A 88 -1.85 33.03 -0.78
C SER A 88 -2.11 34.16 -1.78
N GLN A 89 -2.70 33.85 -2.94
CA GLN A 89 -3.05 34.82 -3.97
C GLN A 89 -4.18 35.75 -3.51
N TYR A 90 -5.14 35.23 -2.74
CA TYR A 90 -6.20 36.05 -2.13
C TYR A 90 -5.68 37.01 -1.05
N ARG A 91 -4.65 36.59 -0.30
CA ARG A 91 -4.07 37.41 0.78
C ARG A 91 -3.17 38.54 0.25
N ASN A 92 -2.54 38.34 -0.91
CA ASN A 92 -1.63 39.33 -1.50
C ASN A 92 -2.36 40.49 -2.22
N LYS A 93 -3.66 40.35 -2.52
CA LYS A 93 -4.47 41.40 -3.17
C LYS A 93 -5.13 42.40 -2.20
N ARG A 94 -4.90 42.26 -0.89
CA ARG A 94 -5.52 43.13 0.15
C ARG A 94 -4.57 44.22 0.67
N SER A 95 -3.43 44.42 0.03
CA SER A 95 -2.37 45.34 0.45
C SER A 95 -2.11 46.49 -0.54
N TYR A 96 -3.16 46.99 -1.20
CA TYR A 96 -3.15 48.26 -1.92
C TYR A 96 -4.42 49.05 -1.55
#